data_AF-A0A0Q9MXX6-F1
#
_entry.id   AF-A0A0Q9MXX6-F1
#
_cell.length_a   1.000
_cell.length_b   1.000
_cell.length_c   1.000
_cell.angle_alpha   90.00
_cell.angle_beta   90.00
_cell.angle_gamma   90.00
#
_symmetry.space_group_name_H-M   'P 1'
#
loop_
_entity.id
_entity.type
_entity.pdbx_description
1 polymer ?
#
loop_
_entity_poly.entity_id
_entity_poly.type
_entity_poly.pdbx_seq_one_letter_code
_entity_poly.pdbx_strand_id
1 'polypeptide(L)' 'MEINDYPVVLQAKHVTQILGVAKSTTYELFRETGFPLLEINGRKLVYRDSFFAWLDSKQRNCGGLVR' A
#
# COMPACT_ATOMS: atom_id res chain seq x y z
N MET A 1 17.52 15.14 1.41
CA MET A 1 16.09 14.85 1.66
C MET A 1 16.06 13.51 2.35
N GLU A 2 15.73 13.50 3.63
CA GLU A 2 15.68 12.28 4.44
C GLU A 2 14.62 11.35 3.88
N ILE A 3 15.06 10.20 3.38
CA ILE A 3 14.19 9.07 3.10
C ILE A 3 13.67 8.66 4.47
N ASN A 4 12.49 9.15 4.85
CA ASN A 4 11.83 8.80 6.10
C ASN A 4 11.85 7.27 6.18
N ASP A 5 12.63 6.72 7.11
CA ASP A 5 12.87 5.29 7.22
C ASP A 5 11.56 4.64 7.68
N TYR A 6 10.69 4.32 6.72
CA TYR A 6 9.42 3.70 7.04
C TYR A 6 9.71 2.37 7.73
N PRO A 7 8.96 1.99 8.77
CA PRO A 7 9.11 0.66 9.34
C PRO A 7 8.91 -0.42 8.25
N VAL A 8 9.58 -1.57 8.42
CA VAL A 8 9.41 -2.77 7.56
C VAL A 8 7.94 -3.15 7.42
N VAL A 9 7.14 -2.85 8.45
CA VAL A 9 5.68 -2.94 8.45
C VAL A 9 5.03 -1.54 8.41
N LEU A 10 4.29 -1.30 7.34
CA LEU A 10 3.48 -0.11 7.13
C LEU A 10 2.12 -0.28 7.82
N GLN A 11 1.58 0.82 8.33
CA GLN A 11 0.22 0.90 8.87
C GLN A 11 -0.62 1.75 7.90
N ALA A 12 -1.93 1.79 8.09
CA ALA A 12 -2.83 2.67 7.32
C ALA A 12 -2.27 4.10 7.19
N LYS A 13 -1.79 4.70 8.29
CA LYS A 13 -1.19 6.04 8.28
C LYS A 13 0.01 6.17 7.33
N HIS A 14 0.86 5.15 7.24
CA HIS A 14 2.03 5.17 6.38
C HIS A 14 1.60 5.01 4.92
N VAL A 15 0.64 4.13 4.64
CA VAL A 15 0.09 3.95 3.29
C VAL A 15 -0.57 5.22 2.77
N THR A 16 -1.37 5.89 3.62
CA THR A 16 -1.95 7.21 3.33
C THR A 16 -0.87 8.25 2.99
N GLN A 17 0.23 8.31 3.74
CA GLN A 17 1.34 9.22 3.45
C GLN A 17 2.11 8.88 2.17
N ILE A 18 2.34 7.59 1.90
CA ILE A 18 3.10 7.13 0.72
C ILE A 18 2.30 7.37 -0.56
N LEU A 19 1.00 7.05 -0.55
CA LEU A 19 0.12 7.24 -1.71
C LEU A 19 -0.38 8.68 -1.84
N GLY A 20 -0.32 9.49 -0.79
CA GLY A 20 -0.89 10.84 -0.77
C GLY A 20 -2.42 10.87 -0.86
N VAL A 21 -3.10 9.76 -0.54
CA VAL A 21 -4.57 9.62 -0.63
C VAL A 21 -5.24 9.86 0.72
N ALA A 22 -6.57 10.03 0.72
CA ALA A 22 -7.33 10.12 1.96
C ALA A 22 -7.34 8.79 2.75
N LYS A 23 -7.59 8.89 4.07
CA LYS A 23 -7.76 7.71 4.94
C LYS A 23 -8.88 6.79 4.44
N SER A 24 -9.99 7.36 3.96
CA SER A 24 -11.11 6.60 3.41
C SER A 24 -10.70 5.73 2.23
N THR A 25 -10.02 6.34 1.25
CA THR A 25 -9.46 5.66 0.07
C THR A 25 -8.46 4.57 0.47
N THR A 26 -7.66 4.81 1.51
CA THR A 26 -6.72 3.80 2.04
C THR A 26 -7.47 2.58 2.59
N TYR A 27 -8.57 2.78 3.32
CA TYR A 27 -9.38 1.68 3.85
C TYR A 27 -10.15 0.93 2.76
N GLU A 28 -10.56 1.60 1.68
CA GLU A 28 -11.14 0.94 0.50
C GLU A 28 -10.10 0.04 -0.18
N LEU A 29 -8.88 0.55 -0.36
CA LEU A 29 -7.73 -0.22 -0.85
C LEU A 29 -7.45 -1.46 0.00
N PHE A 30 -7.53 -1.34 1.32
CA PHE A 30 -7.33 -2.47 2.24
C PHE A 30 -8.44 -3.52 2.14
N ARG A 31 -9.61 -3.17 1.59
CA ARG A 31 -10.71 -4.12 1.33
C ARG A 31 -10.63 -4.76 -0.05
N GLU A 32 -9.67 -4.34 -0.89
CA GLU A 32 -9.51 -4.88 -2.22
C GLU A 32 -8.98 -6.33 -2.17
N THR A 33 -9.63 -7.22 -2.90
CA THR A 33 -9.18 -8.61 -3.07
C THR A 33 -7.84 -8.64 -3.80
N GLY A 34 -6.78 -9.00 -3.08
CA GLY A 34 -5.40 -9.05 -3.58
C GLY A 34 -4.45 -8.05 -2.92
N PHE A 35 -4.94 -7.19 -2.02
CA PHE A 35 -4.08 -6.33 -1.24
C PHE A 35 -3.34 -7.12 -0.13
N PRO A 36 -2.01 -6.95 0.06
CA PRO A 36 -1.23 -7.67 1.05
C PRO A 36 -1.45 -7.14 2.48
N LEU A 37 -2.70 -7.24 2.95
CA LEU A 37 -3.10 -6.85 4.29
C LEU A 37 -2.77 -7.95 5.30
N LEU A 38 -2.11 -7.58 6.39
CA LEU A 38 -1.83 -8.41 7.53
C LEU A 38 -2.61 -7.87 8.74
N GLU A 39 -3.50 -8.67 9.31
CA GLU A 39 -4.20 -8.30 10.53
C GLU A 39 -3.60 -9.03 11.74
N ILE A 40 -2.96 -8.29 12.64
CA ILE A 40 -2.42 -8.83 13.90
C ILE A 40 -3.06 -8.08 15.05
N ASN A 41 -3.76 -8.78 15.95
CA ASN A 41 -4.44 -8.18 17.12
C ASN A 41 -5.37 -7.02 16.74
N GLY A 42 -6.11 -7.14 15.63
CA GLY A 42 -7.00 -6.08 15.13
C GLY A 42 -6.28 -4.88 14.51
N ARG A 43 -4.95 -4.92 14.35
CA ARG A 43 -4.17 -3.89 13.66
C ARG A 43 -3.92 -4.31 12.22
N LYS A 44 -4.29 -3.41 11.30
CA LYS A 44 -4.04 -3.54 9.87
C LYS A 44 -2.63 -3.07 9.52
N LEU A 45 -1.79 -4.03 9.20
CA LEU A 45 -0.37 -3.89 8.86
C LEU A 45 -0.15 -4.36 7.43
N VAL A 46 0.90 -3.86 6.80
CA VAL A 46 1.26 -4.20 5.43
C VAL A 46 2.78 -4.28 5.37
N TYR A 47 3.35 -5.36 4.87
CA TYR A 47 4.79 -5.40 4.65
C TYR A 47 5.19 -4.43 3.55
N ARG A 48 6.27 -3.67 3.80
CA ARG A 48 6.83 -2.71 2.85
C ARG A 48 7.09 -3.37 1.49
N ASP A 49 7.81 -4.49 1.48
CA ASP A 49 8.14 -5.24 0.26
C ASP A 49 6.88 -5.68 -0.50
N SER A 50 5.93 -6.29 0.20
CA SER A 50 4.68 -6.74 -0.40
C SER A 50 3.84 -5.58 -0.95
N PHE A 51 3.82 -4.43 -0.25
CA PHE A 51 3.15 -3.23 -0.71
C PHE A 51 3.72 -2.72 -2.04
N PHE A 52 5.06 -2.63 -2.15
CA PHE A 52 5.71 -2.22 -3.40
C PHE A 52 5.52 -3.24 -4.52
N ALA A 53 5.58 -4.54 -4.22
CA ALA A 53 5.30 -5.58 -5.21
C ALA A 53 3.85 -5.51 -5.72
N TRP A 54 2.89 -5.23 -4.84
CA TRP A 54 1.51 -5.00 -5.22
C TRP A 54 1.34 -3.72 -6.06
N LEU A 55 2.04 -2.63 -5.72
CA LEU A 55 2.04 -1.40 -6.51
C LEU A 55 2.58 -1.63 -7.93
N ASP A 56 3.69 -2.36 -8.06
CA ASP A 56 4.24 -2.74 -9.35
C ASP A 56 3.25 -3.59 -10.18
N SER A 57 2.59 -4.55 -9.53
CA SER A 57 1.54 -5.35 -10.18
C SER A 57 0.37 -4.48 -10.65
N LYS A 58 -0.01 -3.45 -9.90
CA LYS A 58 -1.08 -2.50 -10.29
C LYS A 58 -0.64 -1.58 -11.42
N GLN A 59 0.61 -1.11 -11.39
CA GLN A 59 1.19 -0.34 -12.49
C GLN A 59 1.18 -1.14 -13.80
N ARG A 60 1.55 -2.43 -13.75
CA ARG A 60 1.50 -3.31 -14.93
C ARG A 60 0.08 -3.56 -15.44
N ASN A 61 -0.91 -3.67 -14.56
CA ASN A 61 -2.30 -3.85 -14.95
C ASN A 61 -2.94 -2.57 -15.54
N CYS A 62 -2.48 -1.39 -15.10
CA CYS A 62 -2.86 -0.09 -15.66
C CYS A 62 -2.10 0.25 -16.97
N GLY A 63 -1.13 -0.57 -17.36
CA GLY A 63 -0.29 -0.43 -18.56
C GLY A 63 -1.00 -0.87 -19.85
N GLY A 64 -2.21 -0.37 -20.08
CA GLY A 64 -2.92 -0.45 -21.35
C GLY A 64 -2.75 0.80 -22.21
N LEU A 65 -1.59 1.48 -22.19
CA LEU A 65 -1.27 2.51 -23.20
C LEU A 65 0.20 2.94 -23.16
N VAL A 66 1.05 2.24 -23.92
CA VAL A 66 2.17 2.83 -24.67
C VAL A 66 2.74 1.76 -25.61
N ARG A 67 2.28 1.80 -26.86
CA ARG A 67 3.08 1.42 -28.03
C ARG A 67 3.42 2.70 -28.77
#